data_AF-A0AAN8I5C5-F1
#
_entry.id   AF-A0AAN8I5C5-F1
#
_cell.length_a   1.000
_cell.length_b   1.000
_cell.length_c   1.000
_cell.angle_alpha   90.00
_cell.angle_beta   90.00
_cell.angle_gamma   90.00
#
_symmetry.space_group_name_H-M   'P 1'
#
loop_
_entity.id
_entity.type
_entity.pdbx_description
1 polymer ?
#
loop_
_entity_poly.entity_id
_entity_poly.type
_entity_poly.pdbx_seq_one_letter_code
_entity_poly.pdbx_strand_id
1 'polypeptide(L)'
;MFQRTVASPNQDVIRPLSSGTHSFPNVHLPPSTDPPSPSNPAKQAIWLIFGASGHMGRSLANSAIAHGDKVCAVGRQLEDSLRSMQDWYPGQESSYQGTLCDVRMRASVDAVFEKALKRFGDIDVIAICHGYGVIGACEDQDEYEVRNQFESNFMGTLNIVQSSLPYFRGREDGRYLIFSSTSGALGVPGLGPYCATKYAVEGLVESMLYEVDQFNIKLTLVISGHLRRDDRVQSASPGLVRPDTASGAHTASGKKYQHFRVLRPSPQYSSPDSPASHAQRMLQWIGDNQPTSTVKAAELCWQLGHCSYPPLRLLLGTFAVESIRDRLKSIIEEIEDWKELHFPPIEGMEAADEDQKDKEDEQEQDDHDEVPLSARPGANGAHRNREEEVVATS
;
A
#
# COMPACT_ATOMS: atom_id res chain seq x y z
N MET A 1 -29.79 -59.20 -30.91
CA MET A 1 -28.41 -59.01 -30.41
C MET A 1 -27.86 -57.79 -31.13
N PHE A 2 -27.95 -56.63 -30.48
CA PHE A 2 -27.88 -55.30 -31.11
C PHE A 2 -26.46 -54.93 -31.57
N GLN A 3 -26.34 -54.56 -32.85
CA GLN A 3 -25.15 -53.93 -33.43
C GLN A 3 -25.07 -52.45 -33.02
N ARG A 4 -23.88 -52.02 -32.58
CA ARG A 4 -23.55 -50.64 -32.22
C ARG A 4 -23.27 -49.81 -33.48
N THR A 5 -23.99 -48.71 -33.64
CA THR A 5 -23.75 -47.67 -34.64
C THR A 5 -22.65 -46.72 -34.15
N VAL A 6 -21.65 -46.48 -35.00
CA VAL A 6 -20.57 -45.49 -34.80
C VAL A 6 -21.08 -44.13 -35.30
N ALA A 7 -21.06 -43.10 -34.46
CA ALA A 7 -21.43 -41.74 -34.82
C ALA A 7 -20.18 -40.90 -35.13
N SER A 8 -20.27 -40.13 -36.23
CA SER A 8 -19.26 -39.20 -36.76
C SER A 8 -19.09 -37.96 -35.85
N PRO A 9 -17.92 -37.30 -35.84
CA PRO A 9 -17.67 -36.14 -34.98
C PRO A 9 -18.29 -34.87 -35.58
N ASN A 10 -19.19 -34.22 -34.84
CA ASN A 10 -19.73 -32.90 -35.17
C ASN A 10 -18.66 -31.82 -34.98
N GLN A 11 -18.48 -31.00 -36.01
CA GLN A 11 -17.77 -29.74 -35.98
C GLN A 11 -18.62 -28.71 -35.23
N ASP A 12 -18.29 -28.43 -33.97
CA ASP A 12 -18.87 -27.29 -33.25
C ASP A 12 -18.01 -26.05 -33.46
N VAL A 13 -18.63 -25.08 -34.12
CA VAL A 13 -18.19 -23.71 -34.37
C VAL A 13 -17.87 -23.02 -33.04
N ILE A 14 -16.62 -22.57 -32.88
CA ILE A 14 -16.16 -21.81 -31.71
C ILE A 14 -16.93 -20.48 -31.65
N ARG A 15 -17.86 -20.37 -30.70
CA ARG A 15 -18.47 -19.09 -30.29
C ARG A 15 -17.48 -18.35 -29.37
N PRO A 16 -17.38 -17.01 -29.46
CA PRO A 16 -16.59 -16.24 -28.50
C PRO A 16 -17.20 -16.40 -27.10
N LEU A 17 -16.35 -16.78 -26.15
CA LEU A 17 -16.72 -16.91 -24.73
C LEU A 17 -17.22 -15.56 -24.22
N SER A 18 -18.47 -15.55 -23.75
CA SER A 18 -19.07 -14.42 -23.05
C SER A 18 -18.24 -14.05 -21.83
N SER A 19 -18.02 -12.76 -21.62
CA SER A 19 -17.45 -12.13 -20.43
C SER A 19 -18.14 -12.64 -19.16
N GLY A 20 -17.55 -13.64 -18.51
CA GLY A 20 -17.97 -14.07 -17.19
C GLY A 20 -17.63 -12.99 -16.18
N THR A 21 -18.64 -12.23 -15.74
CA THR A 21 -18.53 -11.32 -14.60
C THR A 21 -18.12 -12.12 -13.36
N HIS A 22 -16.88 -11.95 -12.93
CA HIS A 22 -16.38 -12.51 -11.69
C HIS A 22 -17.07 -11.81 -10.51
N SER A 23 -18.15 -12.39 -9.99
CA SER A 23 -18.80 -11.94 -8.75
C SER A 23 -17.94 -12.36 -7.55
N PHE A 24 -16.96 -11.55 -7.19
CA PHE A 24 -16.33 -11.64 -5.87
C PHE A 24 -17.37 -11.18 -4.83
N PRO A 25 -17.47 -11.80 -3.63
CA PRO A 25 -18.25 -11.21 -2.56
C PRO A 25 -17.73 -9.79 -2.30
N ASN A 26 -18.60 -8.82 -2.49
CA ASN A 26 -18.34 -7.37 -2.55
C ASN A 26 -17.56 -6.86 -1.34
N VAL A 27 -16.22 -6.85 -1.45
CA VAL A 27 -15.37 -6.12 -0.52
C VAL A 27 -15.25 -4.70 -1.05
N HIS A 28 -15.67 -3.73 -0.24
CA HIS A 28 -15.63 -2.33 -0.61
C HIS A 28 -14.91 -1.53 0.45
N LEU A 29 -14.16 -0.52 0.02
CA LEU A 29 -13.68 0.52 0.92
C LEU A 29 -14.86 1.32 1.49
N PRO A 30 -14.71 1.92 2.69
CA PRO A 30 -15.74 2.76 3.27
C PRO A 30 -16.12 3.94 2.36
N PRO A 31 -17.39 4.38 2.33
CA PRO A 31 -17.80 5.54 1.53
C PRO A 31 -17.01 6.82 1.85
N SER A 32 -16.45 6.94 3.06
CA SER A 32 -15.60 8.06 3.47
C SER A 32 -14.32 8.19 2.64
N THR A 33 -13.89 7.14 1.93
CA THR A 33 -12.73 7.20 1.03
C THR A 33 -13.11 7.55 -0.41
N ASP A 34 -14.40 7.74 -0.69
CA ASP A 34 -14.99 7.94 -2.02
C ASP A 34 -14.43 6.95 -3.07
N PRO A 35 -14.68 5.64 -2.91
CA PRO A 35 -14.22 4.63 -3.84
C PRO A 35 -15.06 4.58 -5.13
N PRO A 36 -14.58 3.87 -6.16
CA PRO A 36 -15.35 3.58 -7.36
C PRO A 36 -16.75 3.04 -7.04
N SER A 37 -17.77 3.69 -7.61
CA SER A 37 -19.18 3.36 -7.41
C SER A 37 -20.00 3.73 -8.65
N PRO A 38 -21.28 3.30 -8.76
CA PRO A 38 -22.14 3.72 -9.88
C PRO A 38 -22.28 5.24 -10.01
N SER A 39 -22.19 5.98 -8.89
CA SER A 39 -22.20 7.45 -8.84
C SER A 39 -20.83 8.09 -9.06
N ASN A 40 -19.74 7.33 -8.93
CA ASN A 40 -18.36 7.77 -9.13
C ASN A 40 -17.59 6.67 -9.89
N PRO A 41 -17.80 6.51 -11.21
CA PRO A 41 -17.19 5.42 -11.96
C PRO A 41 -15.67 5.62 -12.08
N ALA A 42 -14.91 4.54 -11.86
CA ALA A 42 -13.47 4.55 -12.09
C ALA A 42 -13.16 4.91 -13.55
N LYS A 43 -12.20 5.81 -13.75
CA LYS A 43 -11.61 6.09 -15.07
C LYS A 43 -10.45 5.13 -15.29
N GLN A 44 -10.18 4.73 -16.53
CA GLN A 44 -9.02 3.87 -16.83
C GLN A 44 -7.73 4.52 -16.30
N ALA A 45 -7.03 3.82 -15.41
CA ALA A 45 -5.74 4.22 -14.86
C ALA A 45 -4.59 3.40 -15.45
N ILE A 46 -3.38 3.95 -15.37
CA ILE A 46 -2.13 3.27 -15.75
C ILE A 46 -1.34 2.94 -14.48
N TRP A 47 -1.17 1.65 -14.23
CA TRP A 47 -0.50 1.10 -13.06
C TRP A 47 0.93 0.68 -13.38
N LEU A 48 1.89 1.13 -12.58
CA LEU A 48 3.26 0.63 -12.57
C LEU A 48 3.49 -0.18 -11.27
N ILE A 49 3.61 -1.49 -11.40
CA ILE A 49 3.61 -2.42 -10.26
C ILE A 49 5.00 -3.05 -10.08
N PHE A 50 5.74 -2.58 -9.09
CA PHE A 50 7.01 -3.17 -8.65
C PHE A 50 6.79 -4.42 -7.80
N GLY A 51 7.50 -5.51 -8.09
CA GLY A 51 7.30 -6.78 -7.41
C GLY A 51 6.06 -7.54 -7.91
N ALA A 52 5.68 -7.32 -9.17
CA ALA A 52 4.51 -7.94 -9.78
C ALA A 52 4.58 -9.47 -9.76
N SER A 53 5.76 -10.08 -9.89
CA SER A 53 5.94 -11.55 -9.85
C SER A 53 5.58 -12.18 -8.48
N GLY A 54 5.55 -11.36 -7.42
CA GLY A 54 5.04 -11.75 -6.11
C GLY A 54 3.53 -11.97 -6.09
N HIS A 55 3.03 -12.69 -5.09
CA HIS A 55 1.62 -13.10 -5.00
C HIS A 55 0.65 -11.92 -4.97
N MET A 56 0.97 -10.91 -4.16
CA MET A 56 0.16 -9.69 -4.07
C MET A 56 0.25 -8.85 -5.33
N GLY A 57 1.46 -8.57 -5.83
CA GLY A 57 1.66 -7.81 -7.06
C GLY A 57 0.97 -8.43 -8.27
N ARG A 58 1.00 -9.76 -8.40
CA ARG A 58 0.32 -10.51 -9.47
C ARG A 58 -1.20 -10.40 -9.35
N SER A 59 -1.73 -10.52 -8.13
CA SER A 59 -3.17 -10.39 -7.90
C SER A 59 -3.67 -8.98 -8.17
N LEU A 60 -2.87 -7.96 -7.82
CA LEU A 60 -3.17 -6.56 -8.13
C LEU A 60 -3.14 -6.29 -9.65
N ALA A 61 -2.13 -6.81 -10.35
CA ALA A 61 -2.07 -6.73 -11.82
C ALA A 61 -3.29 -7.38 -12.47
N ASN A 62 -3.71 -8.56 -11.99
CA ASN A 62 -4.91 -9.24 -12.46
C ASN A 62 -6.18 -8.43 -12.21
N SER A 63 -6.33 -7.83 -11.02
CA SER A 63 -7.50 -7.00 -10.67
C SER A 63 -7.55 -5.75 -11.55
N ALA A 64 -6.45 -5.02 -11.69
CA ALA A 64 -6.38 -3.84 -12.57
C ALA A 64 -6.73 -4.17 -14.03
N ILE A 65 -6.13 -5.20 -14.62
CA ILE A 65 -6.46 -5.63 -15.99
C ILE A 65 -7.93 -6.03 -16.13
N ALA A 66 -8.49 -6.74 -15.14
CA ALA A 66 -9.89 -7.16 -15.18
C ALA A 66 -10.88 -5.98 -15.14
N HIS A 67 -10.49 -4.86 -14.52
CA HIS A 67 -11.25 -3.60 -14.51
C HIS A 67 -10.98 -2.69 -15.71
N GLY A 68 -10.16 -3.14 -16.66
CA GLY A 68 -9.86 -2.40 -17.89
C GLY A 68 -8.76 -1.35 -17.74
N ASP A 69 -7.99 -1.37 -16.65
CA ASP A 69 -6.81 -0.53 -16.48
C ASP A 69 -5.64 -1.03 -17.35
N LYS A 70 -4.60 -0.20 -17.49
CA LYS A 70 -3.34 -0.59 -18.13
C LYS A 70 -2.30 -0.89 -17.07
N VAL A 71 -1.46 -1.90 -17.30
CA VAL A 71 -0.49 -2.37 -16.31
C VAL A 71 0.91 -2.52 -16.92
N CYS A 72 1.89 -1.83 -16.34
CA CYS A 72 3.31 -2.16 -16.43
C CYS A 72 3.70 -3.04 -15.23
N ALA A 73 3.87 -4.34 -15.45
CA ALA A 73 4.23 -5.29 -14.40
C ALA A 73 5.74 -5.51 -14.35
N VAL A 74 6.34 -5.24 -13.19
CA VAL A 74 7.80 -5.26 -13.01
C VAL A 74 8.19 -6.46 -12.15
N GLY A 75 8.88 -7.42 -12.77
CA GLY A 75 9.53 -8.55 -12.11
C GLY A 75 10.95 -8.23 -11.63
N ARG A 76 11.58 -9.17 -10.95
CA ARG A 76 12.93 -9.07 -10.38
C ARG A 76 13.96 -9.57 -11.38
N GLN A 77 14.92 -8.72 -11.76
CA GLN A 77 15.87 -9.01 -12.84
C GLN A 77 16.71 -10.29 -12.67
N LEU A 78 16.96 -10.74 -11.43
CA LEU A 78 17.76 -11.94 -11.15
C LEU A 78 16.94 -13.20 -10.82
N GLU A 79 15.63 -13.08 -10.63
CA GLU A 79 14.76 -14.20 -10.24
C GLU A 79 13.74 -14.55 -11.33
N ASP A 80 13.32 -13.56 -12.11
CA ASP A 80 12.31 -13.69 -13.15
C ASP A 80 12.95 -13.64 -14.55
N SER A 81 12.25 -14.18 -15.55
CA SER A 81 12.65 -14.01 -16.95
C SER A 81 11.76 -12.97 -17.64
N LEU A 82 12.36 -12.17 -18.53
CA LEU A 82 11.63 -11.13 -19.24
C LEU A 82 10.47 -11.73 -20.06
N ARG A 83 10.73 -12.85 -20.73
CA ARG A 83 9.72 -13.60 -21.48
C ARG A 83 8.56 -14.02 -20.58
N SER A 84 8.85 -14.59 -19.41
CA SER A 84 7.80 -14.99 -18.47
C SER A 84 6.96 -13.80 -18.01
N MET A 85 7.54 -12.60 -17.84
CA MET A 85 6.78 -11.40 -17.51
C MET A 85 5.95 -10.93 -18.70
N GLN A 86 6.49 -10.94 -19.93
CA GLN A 86 5.79 -10.46 -21.12
C GLN A 86 4.58 -11.34 -21.51
N ASP A 87 4.63 -12.64 -21.24
CA ASP A 87 3.64 -13.61 -21.69
C ASP A 87 2.41 -13.77 -20.75
N TRP A 88 2.21 -12.88 -19.76
CA TRP A 88 1.09 -13.01 -18.80
C TRP A 88 -0.29 -12.80 -19.42
N TYR A 89 -0.43 -11.84 -20.35
CA TYR A 89 -1.71 -11.48 -20.97
C TYR A 89 -1.57 -11.45 -22.50
N PRO A 90 -1.44 -12.61 -23.16
CA PRO A 90 -1.28 -12.69 -24.61
C PRO A 90 -2.48 -12.05 -25.32
N GLY A 91 -2.23 -11.21 -26.33
CA GLY A 91 -3.28 -10.49 -27.07
C GLY A 91 -3.82 -9.23 -26.38
N GLN A 92 -3.25 -8.82 -25.24
CA GLN A 92 -3.59 -7.59 -24.54
C GLN A 92 -2.43 -6.58 -24.54
N GLU A 93 -1.65 -6.55 -25.62
CA GLU A 93 -0.45 -5.72 -25.72
C GLU A 93 -0.79 -4.22 -25.57
N SER A 94 -1.99 -3.76 -25.92
CA SER A 94 -2.38 -2.36 -25.69
C SER A 94 -2.51 -1.98 -24.21
N SER A 95 -2.78 -2.96 -23.35
CA SER A 95 -3.12 -2.74 -21.93
C SER A 95 -2.08 -3.34 -20.97
N TYR A 96 -1.10 -4.08 -21.49
CA TYR A 96 -0.10 -4.77 -20.66
C TYR A 96 1.34 -4.62 -21.18
N GLN A 97 2.27 -4.47 -20.23
CA GLN A 97 3.70 -4.56 -20.47
C GLN A 97 4.41 -5.24 -19.30
N GLY A 98 5.04 -6.39 -19.54
CA GLY A 98 5.95 -7.01 -18.60
C GLY A 98 7.39 -6.48 -18.74
N THR A 99 8.06 -6.20 -17.62
CA THR A 99 9.48 -5.80 -17.60
C THR A 99 10.21 -6.32 -16.35
N LEU A 100 11.50 -6.05 -16.25
CA LEU A 100 12.36 -6.46 -15.13
C LEU A 100 13.06 -5.25 -14.53
N CYS A 101 13.29 -5.30 -13.21
CA CYS A 101 14.05 -4.29 -12.47
C CYS A 101 14.91 -4.94 -11.39
N ASP A 102 16.09 -4.36 -11.15
CA ASP A 102 16.75 -4.44 -9.85
C ASP A 102 16.53 -3.11 -9.11
N VAL A 103 15.62 -3.09 -8.14
CA VAL A 103 15.24 -1.86 -7.42
C VAL A 103 16.39 -1.24 -6.63
N ARG A 104 17.43 -2.02 -6.31
CA ARG A 104 18.64 -1.55 -5.64
C ARG A 104 19.44 -0.58 -6.52
N MET A 105 19.23 -0.64 -7.83
CA MET A 105 19.94 0.17 -8.81
C MET A 105 19.03 1.27 -9.37
N ARG A 106 19.29 2.52 -9.00
CA ARG A 106 18.51 3.69 -9.45
C ARG A 106 18.30 3.74 -10.97
N ALA A 107 19.37 3.54 -11.74
CA ALA A 107 19.30 3.51 -13.20
C ALA A 107 18.38 2.39 -13.76
N SER A 108 18.25 1.27 -13.05
CA SER A 108 17.31 0.21 -13.44
C SER A 108 15.86 0.63 -13.20
N VAL A 109 15.60 1.38 -12.13
CA VAL A 109 14.28 1.94 -11.84
C VAL A 109 13.90 3.00 -12.88
N ASP A 110 14.83 3.91 -13.19
CA ASP A 110 14.62 4.95 -14.22
C ASP A 110 14.27 4.33 -15.57
N ALA A 111 15.00 3.28 -15.99
CA ALA A 111 14.73 2.58 -17.24
C ALA A 111 13.35 1.90 -17.30
N VAL A 112 12.81 1.47 -16.15
CA VAL A 112 11.44 0.93 -16.07
C VAL A 112 10.41 2.04 -16.23
N PHE A 113 10.63 3.17 -15.58
CA PHE A 113 9.77 4.33 -15.66
C PHE A 113 9.70 4.88 -17.10
N GLU A 114 10.84 5.04 -17.76
CA GLU A 114 10.92 5.43 -19.17
C GLU A 114 10.17 4.46 -20.10
N LYS A 115 10.29 3.14 -19.87
CA LYS A 115 9.57 2.13 -20.65
C LYS A 115 8.05 2.24 -20.48
N ALA A 116 7.59 2.44 -19.25
CA ALA A 116 6.17 2.59 -18.94
C ALA A 116 5.59 3.85 -19.60
N LEU A 117 6.27 4.99 -19.46
CA LEU A 117 5.87 6.25 -20.12
C LEU A 117 5.88 6.13 -21.64
N LYS A 118 6.93 5.54 -22.22
CA LYS A 118 7.01 5.32 -23.67
C LYS A 118 5.87 4.43 -24.19
N ARG A 119 5.41 3.49 -23.37
CA ARG A 119 4.38 2.52 -23.75
C ARG A 119 2.97 3.07 -23.60
N PHE A 120 2.69 3.73 -22.49
CA PHE A 120 1.33 4.11 -22.10
C PHE A 120 1.06 5.61 -22.14
N GLY A 121 2.10 6.43 -22.20
CA GLY A 121 2.03 7.89 -22.25
C GLY A 121 1.89 8.57 -20.88
N ASP A 122 1.38 7.84 -19.89
CA ASP A 122 1.14 8.34 -18.53
C ASP A 122 1.30 7.21 -17.49
N ILE A 123 1.35 7.55 -16.21
CA ILE A 123 1.36 6.60 -15.07
C ILE A 123 0.54 7.21 -13.94
N ASP A 124 -0.56 6.62 -13.51
CA ASP A 124 -1.43 7.21 -12.48
C ASP A 124 -1.15 6.62 -11.09
N VAL A 125 -0.83 5.32 -11.05
CA VAL A 125 -0.63 4.59 -9.79
C VAL A 125 0.69 3.82 -9.82
N ILE A 126 1.51 4.01 -8.79
CA ILE A 126 2.70 3.20 -8.54
C ILE A 126 2.45 2.30 -7.34
N ALA A 127 2.42 1.00 -7.57
CA ALA A 127 2.30 0.01 -6.50
C ALA A 127 3.67 -0.62 -6.22
N ILE A 128 4.14 -0.49 -4.97
CA ILE A 128 5.42 -1.01 -4.51
C ILE A 128 5.17 -2.28 -3.69
N CYS A 129 5.04 -3.41 -4.38
CA CYS A 129 4.80 -4.73 -3.80
C CYS A 129 6.08 -5.56 -3.58
N HIS A 130 7.26 -4.95 -3.75
CA HIS A 130 8.53 -5.65 -3.56
C HIS A 130 8.90 -5.75 -2.09
N GLY A 131 9.72 -6.75 -1.78
CA GLY A 131 10.24 -6.97 -0.45
C GLY A 131 10.53 -8.44 -0.22
N TYR A 132 11.50 -8.69 0.65
CA TYR A 132 11.77 -10.02 1.17
C TYR A 132 12.28 -9.90 2.60
N GLY A 133 12.23 -11.00 3.34
CA GLY A 133 12.78 -11.05 4.70
C GLY A 133 13.64 -12.27 4.92
N VAL A 134 14.39 -12.24 6.01
CA VAL A 134 15.16 -13.39 6.50
C VAL A 134 14.65 -13.77 7.88
N ILE A 135 14.26 -15.04 8.03
CA ILE A 135 13.89 -15.64 9.31
C ILE A 135 15.14 -16.22 9.94
N GLY A 136 15.54 -15.66 11.07
CA GLY A 136 16.72 -16.02 11.83
C GLY A 136 16.86 -15.12 13.06
N ALA A 137 17.51 -15.60 14.13
CA ALA A 137 17.87 -14.72 15.23
C ALA A 137 18.67 -13.51 14.71
N CYS A 138 18.60 -12.36 15.37
CA CYS A 138 19.33 -11.18 14.90
C CYS A 138 20.84 -11.42 14.81
N GLU A 139 21.39 -12.21 15.75
CA GLU A 139 22.80 -12.62 15.77
C GLU A 139 23.14 -13.66 14.68
N ASP A 140 22.16 -14.41 14.18
CA ASP A 140 22.36 -15.43 13.14
C ASP A 140 22.36 -14.85 11.71
N GLN A 141 21.89 -13.61 11.53
CA GLN A 141 21.85 -12.96 10.23
C GLN A 141 23.18 -12.27 9.95
N ASP A 142 23.84 -12.66 8.86
CA ASP A 142 25.11 -12.03 8.49
C ASP A 142 24.92 -10.61 7.92
N GLU A 143 26.02 -9.87 7.84
CA GLU A 143 26.04 -8.50 7.36
C GLU A 143 25.47 -8.35 5.93
N TYR A 144 25.67 -9.35 5.07
CA TYR A 144 25.15 -9.35 3.71
C TYR A 144 23.62 -9.53 3.69
N GLU A 145 23.10 -10.42 4.53
CA GLU A 145 21.67 -10.67 4.69
C GLU A 145 20.94 -9.46 5.26
N VAL A 146 21.54 -8.78 6.24
CA VAL A 146 20.99 -7.53 6.81
C VAL A 146 21.01 -6.42 5.76
N ARG A 147 22.16 -6.16 5.13
CA ARG A 147 22.27 -5.10 4.11
C ARG A 147 21.35 -5.34 2.94
N ASN A 148 21.29 -6.57 2.41
CA ASN A 148 20.46 -6.83 1.23
C ASN A 148 18.95 -6.67 1.54
N GLN A 149 18.51 -6.88 2.78
CA GLN A 149 17.14 -6.53 3.20
C GLN A 149 16.91 -5.02 3.15
N PHE A 150 17.83 -4.21 3.67
CA PHE A 150 17.74 -2.74 3.59
C PHE A 150 17.83 -2.22 2.15
N GLU A 151 18.78 -2.73 1.37
CA GLU A 151 18.98 -2.36 -0.03
C GLU A 151 17.73 -2.65 -0.88
N SER A 152 17.12 -3.80 -0.66
CA SER A 152 15.91 -4.17 -1.38
C SER A 152 14.70 -3.42 -0.84
N ASN A 153 14.35 -3.61 0.44
CA ASN A 153 13.07 -3.17 1.00
C ASN A 153 13.00 -1.64 1.17
N PHE A 154 14.08 -1.02 1.65
CA PHE A 154 14.12 0.42 1.96
C PHE A 154 14.73 1.22 0.81
N MET A 155 16.00 0.98 0.45
CA MET A 155 16.66 1.74 -0.62
C MET A 155 15.97 1.54 -1.96
N GLY A 156 15.47 0.33 -2.25
CA GLY A 156 14.68 0.06 -3.43
C GLY A 156 13.37 0.86 -3.49
N THR A 157 12.65 0.96 -2.36
CA THR A 157 11.47 1.82 -2.23
C THR A 157 11.84 3.29 -2.44
N LEU A 158 12.90 3.77 -1.80
CA LEU A 158 13.38 5.14 -1.93
C LEU A 158 13.78 5.47 -3.37
N ASN A 159 14.46 4.55 -4.08
CA ASN A 159 14.82 4.71 -5.48
C ASN A 159 13.56 4.88 -6.36
N ILE A 160 12.56 4.03 -6.18
CA ILE A 160 11.27 4.13 -6.92
C ILE A 160 10.61 5.47 -6.67
N VAL A 161 10.46 5.85 -5.40
CA VAL A 161 9.86 7.12 -5.01
C VAL A 161 10.61 8.28 -5.64
N GLN A 162 11.91 8.40 -5.41
CA GLN A 162 12.68 9.54 -5.91
C GLN A 162 12.76 9.59 -7.45
N SER A 163 12.69 8.45 -8.16
CA SER A 163 12.64 8.43 -9.64
C SER A 163 11.33 8.96 -10.19
N SER A 164 10.22 8.71 -9.49
CA SER A 164 8.87 8.98 -9.99
C SER A 164 8.23 10.23 -9.40
N LEU A 165 8.66 10.66 -8.21
CA LEU A 165 8.06 11.78 -7.49
C LEU A 165 8.14 13.12 -8.23
N PRO A 166 9.26 13.47 -8.92
CA PRO A 166 9.29 14.70 -9.72
C PRO A 166 8.25 14.73 -10.84
N TYR A 167 7.93 13.56 -11.41
CA TYR A 167 6.92 13.43 -12.46
C TYR A 167 5.49 13.59 -11.90
N PHE A 168 5.15 12.92 -10.79
CA PHE A 168 3.86 13.13 -10.11
C PHE A 168 3.71 14.57 -9.64
N ARG A 169 4.77 15.17 -9.09
CA ARG A 169 4.76 16.59 -8.69
C ARG A 169 4.50 17.52 -9.87
N GLY A 170 5.10 17.25 -11.03
CA GLY A 170 4.85 18.04 -12.24
C GLY A 170 3.43 17.86 -12.82
N ARG A 171 2.75 16.76 -12.50
CA ARG A 171 1.36 16.50 -12.88
C ARG A 171 0.34 16.97 -11.84
N GLU A 172 0.78 17.32 -10.64
CA GLU A 172 -0.07 17.62 -9.49
C GLU A 172 -1.12 16.52 -9.24
N ASP A 173 -0.73 15.28 -9.54
CA ASP A 173 -1.56 14.09 -9.35
C ASP A 173 -0.67 12.84 -9.38
N GLY A 174 -1.08 11.83 -8.64
CA GLY A 174 -0.39 10.55 -8.60
C GLY A 174 -0.60 9.81 -7.29
N ARG A 175 -0.53 8.48 -7.36
CA ARG A 175 -0.86 7.62 -6.22
C ARG A 175 0.24 6.60 -5.98
N TYR A 176 0.67 6.48 -4.73
CA TYR A 176 1.55 5.39 -4.30
C TYR A 176 0.80 4.43 -3.38
N LEU A 177 0.81 3.15 -3.74
CA LEU A 177 0.42 2.06 -2.84
C LEU A 177 1.68 1.32 -2.41
N ILE A 178 2.10 1.49 -1.17
CA ILE A 178 3.38 0.99 -0.66
C ILE A 178 3.09 -0.16 0.30
N PHE A 179 3.51 -1.37 -0.07
CA PHE A 179 3.24 -2.56 0.74
C PHE A 179 4.21 -2.64 1.93
N SER A 180 3.67 -2.38 3.11
CA SER A 180 4.32 -2.62 4.38
C SER A 180 3.93 -4.02 4.91
N SER A 181 3.98 -4.20 6.21
CA SER A 181 3.66 -5.42 6.94
C SER A 181 3.30 -5.03 8.37
N THR A 182 2.62 -5.90 9.11
CA THR A 182 2.49 -5.71 10.57
C THR A 182 3.86 -5.49 11.23
N SER A 183 4.93 -6.08 10.67
CA SER A 183 6.32 -5.85 11.06
C SER A 183 6.84 -4.41 10.90
N GLY A 184 6.11 -3.51 10.23
CA GLY A 184 6.41 -2.08 10.18
C GLY A 184 5.90 -1.31 11.40
N ALA A 185 5.04 -1.93 12.22
CA ALA A 185 4.47 -1.34 13.42
C ALA A 185 4.73 -2.18 14.69
N LEU A 186 5.29 -3.39 14.59
CA LEU A 186 5.67 -4.23 15.73
C LEU A 186 6.88 -5.13 15.46
N GLY A 187 7.65 -5.42 16.52
CA GLY A 187 8.77 -6.34 16.47
C GLY A 187 8.32 -7.80 16.53
N VAL A 188 8.95 -8.67 15.73
CA VAL A 188 8.67 -10.12 15.74
C VAL A 188 9.98 -10.88 15.98
N PRO A 189 10.03 -11.79 16.98
CA PRO A 189 11.20 -12.63 17.20
C PRO A 189 11.57 -13.39 15.93
N GLY A 190 12.84 -13.34 15.53
CA GLY A 190 13.34 -13.98 14.31
C GLY A 190 13.21 -13.16 13.03
N LEU A 191 12.67 -11.93 13.11
CA LEU A 191 12.51 -11.02 11.96
C LEU A 191 13.10 -9.62 12.21
N GLY A 192 14.01 -9.46 13.17
CA GLY A 192 14.54 -8.15 13.60
C GLY A 192 14.96 -7.21 12.45
N PRO A 193 15.91 -7.60 11.59
CA PRO A 193 16.30 -6.79 10.44
C PRO A 193 15.14 -6.50 9.47
N TYR A 194 14.28 -7.48 9.19
CA TYR A 194 13.09 -7.28 8.35
C TYR A 194 12.14 -6.22 8.95
N CYS A 195 11.82 -6.32 10.24
CA CYS A 195 11.04 -5.32 10.97
C CYS A 195 11.68 -3.94 10.83
N ALA A 196 12.99 -3.81 11.07
CA ALA A 196 13.70 -2.54 10.94
C ALA A 196 13.53 -1.91 9.54
N THR A 197 13.61 -2.72 8.47
CA THR A 197 13.37 -2.20 7.11
C THR A 197 11.94 -1.72 6.89
N LYS A 198 10.94 -2.39 7.47
CA LYS A 198 9.53 -2.00 7.31
C LYS A 198 9.18 -0.76 8.15
N TYR A 199 9.73 -0.64 9.36
CA TYR A 199 9.67 0.60 10.14
C TYR A 199 10.29 1.78 9.36
N ALA A 200 11.46 1.58 8.74
CA ALA A 200 12.10 2.62 7.94
C ALA A 200 11.25 3.05 6.73
N VAL A 201 10.58 2.09 6.06
CA VAL A 201 9.65 2.39 4.97
C VAL A 201 8.43 3.17 5.48
N GLU A 202 7.80 2.76 6.59
CA GLU A 202 6.65 3.51 7.13
C GLU A 202 7.05 4.94 7.54
N GLY A 203 8.16 5.11 8.26
CA GLY A 203 8.67 6.42 8.63
C GLY A 203 8.97 7.33 7.44
N LEU A 204 9.55 6.78 6.36
CA LEU A 204 9.76 7.51 5.11
C LEU A 204 8.43 8.01 4.51
N VAL A 205 7.43 7.13 4.44
CA VAL A 205 6.14 7.45 3.82
C VAL A 205 5.35 8.44 4.66
N GLU A 206 5.37 8.31 5.98
CA GLU A 206 4.74 9.25 6.90
C GLU A 206 5.33 10.64 6.79
N SER A 207 6.66 10.76 6.78
CA SER A 207 7.34 12.04 6.62
C SER A 207 7.02 12.65 5.26
N MET A 208 7.11 11.85 4.19
CA MET A 208 6.90 12.31 2.82
C MET A 208 5.47 12.79 2.57
N LEU A 209 4.46 12.24 3.26
CA LEU A 209 3.06 12.65 3.08
C LEU A 209 2.88 14.16 3.24
N TYR A 210 3.49 14.75 4.27
CA TYR A 210 3.39 16.19 4.54
C TYR A 210 4.07 17.05 3.48
N GLU A 211 5.07 16.52 2.79
CA GLU A 211 5.78 17.23 1.72
C GLU A 211 4.96 17.25 0.42
N VAL A 212 4.25 16.16 0.13
CA VAL A 212 3.68 15.89 -1.20
C VAL A 212 2.18 16.15 -1.32
N ASP A 213 1.45 16.25 -0.20
CA ASP A 213 -0.01 16.42 -0.21
C ASP A 213 -0.46 17.70 -0.93
N GLN A 214 0.34 18.78 -0.83
CA GLN A 214 0.10 20.04 -1.55
C GLN A 214 0.10 19.89 -3.09
N PHE A 215 0.73 18.84 -3.61
CA PHE A 215 0.76 18.52 -5.04
C PHE A 215 -0.30 17.47 -5.41
N ASN A 216 -1.28 17.22 -4.51
CA ASN A 216 -2.32 16.21 -4.70
C ASN A 216 -1.76 14.79 -4.98
N ILE A 217 -0.57 14.48 -4.46
CA ILE A 217 0.01 13.14 -4.52
C ILE A 217 -0.45 12.37 -3.29
N LYS A 218 -1.08 11.22 -3.48
CA LYS A 218 -1.66 10.42 -2.39
C LYS A 218 -0.82 9.18 -2.10
N LEU A 219 -0.59 8.92 -0.81
CA LEU A 219 0.22 7.81 -0.32
C LEU A 219 -0.62 6.90 0.57
N THR A 220 -0.55 5.59 0.34
CA THR A 220 -1.14 4.59 1.23
C THR A 220 -0.15 3.48 1.54
N LEU A 221 0.12 3.27 2.83
CA LEU A 221 0.73 2.09 3.39
C LEU A 221 -0.29 0.96 3.44
N VAL A 222 -0.11 -0.04 2.61
CA VAL A 222 -0.90 -1.28 2.64
C VAL A 222 -0.23 -2.22 3.64
N ILE A 223 -0.85 -2.40 4.80
CA ILE A 223 -0.29 -3.16 5.93
C ILE A 223 -1.03 -4.48 6.04
N SER A 224 -0.38 -5.57 5.61
CA SER A 224 -0.95 -6.90 5.69
C SER A 224 -0.18 -7.81 6.65
N GLY A 225 -0.91 -8.76 7.23
CA GLY A 225 -0.33 -9.98 7.80
C GLY A 225 -0.04 -11.02 6.71
N HIS A 226 -0.30 -12.28 7.02
CA HIS A 226 -0.22 -13.36 6.05
C HIS A 226 -1.40 -13.30 5.06
N LEU A 227 -1.09 -13.34 3.75
CA LEU A 227 -2.10 -13.41 2.70
C LEU A 227 -2.15 -14.81 2.09
N ARG A 228 -3.35 -15.41 2.06
CA ARG A 228 -3.58 -16.72 1.45
C ARG A 228 -3.53 -16.58 -0.07
N ARG A 229 -2.74 -17.46 -0.69
CA ARG A 229 -2.60 -17.59 -2.15
C ARG A 229 -3.80 -18.31 -2.74
N ASP A 230 -4.87 -17.57 -2.99
CA ASP A 230 -6.10 -18.06 -3.64
C ASP A 230 -6.27 -17.52 -5.07
N ASP A 231 -5.20 -16.95 -5.64
CA ASP A 231 -5.14 -16.56 -7.04
C ASP A 231 -5.07 -17.79 -7.95
N ARG A 232 -5.94 -17.81 -8.98
CA ARG A 232 -5.85 -18.81 -10.04
C ARG A 232 -4.66 -18.46 -10.91
N VAL A 233 -3.54 -19.14 -10.75
CA VAL A 233 -2.40 -19.01 -11.67
C VAL A 233 -2.85 -19.50 -13.05
N GLN A 234 -3.14 -18.58 -13.97
CA GLN A 234 -3.23 -18.90 -15.39
C GLN A 234 -1.80 -19.19 -15.86
N SER A 235 -1.35 -20.44 -15.72
CA SER A 235 -0.10 -20.83 -16.35
C SER A 235 -0.33 -20.85 -17.86
N ALA A 236 0.32 -19.94 -18.59
CA ALA A 236 0.40 -19.97 -20.06
C ALA A 236 1.10 -21.24 -20.61
N SER A 237 1.36 -22.24 -19.77
CA SER A 237 1.88 -23.55 -20.15
C SER A 237 1.40 -24.61 -19.15
N PRO A 238 0.62 -25.63 -19.58
CA PRO A 238 0.31 -26.80 -18.76
C PRO A 238 1.61 -27.58 -18.54
N GLY A 239 2.33 -27.27 -17.47
CA GLY A 239 3.64 -27.87 -17.17
C GLY A 239 4.55 -27.04 -16.26
N LEU A 240 4.26 -25.74 -16.06
CA LEU A 240 5.00 -24.87 -15.13
C LEU A 240 4.14 -24.45 -13.94
N VAL A 241 3.37 -25.38 -13.37
CA VAL A 241 2.93 -25.23 -11.99
C VAL A 241 4.18 -25.45 -11.15
N ARG A 242 4.81 -24.38 -10.64
CA ARG A 242 5.77 -24.54 -9.53
C ARG A 242 4.95 -25.06 -8.34
N PRO A 243 5.16 -26.30 -7.88
CA PRO A 243 4.53 -26.75 -6.66
C PRO A 243 5.33 -26.14 -5.51
N ASP A 244 5.02 -24.90 -5.15
CA ASP A 244 5.53 -24.31 -3.91
C ASP A 244 4.78 -24.86 -2.68
N THR A 245 3.94 -25.89 -2.85
CA THR A 245 3.37 -26.70 -1.78
C THR A 245 4.32 -27.79 -1.26
N ALA A 246 5.57 -27.85 -1.75
CA ALA A 246 6.59 -28.64 -1.08
C ALA A 246 7.28 -27.81 0.00
N SER A 247 6.83 -28.01 1.24
CA SER A 247 7.66 -27.94 2.43
C SER A 247 8.94 -28.78 2.25
N GLY A 248 9.95 -28.29 1.53
CA GLY A 248 11.22 -29.01 1.39
C GLY A 248 12.02 -28.90 0.09
N ALA A 249 11.89 -27.85 -0.73
CA ALA A 249 12.85 -27.64 -1.82
C ALA A 249 14.19 -27.13 -1.25
N HIS A 250 15.15 -28.03 -1.08
CA HIS A 250 16.54 -27.70 -0.73
C HIS A 250 17.22 -27.00 -1.90
N THR A 251 17.34 -25.68 -1.83
CA THR A 251 18.40 -24.96 -2.56
C THR A 251 19.63 -24.88 -1.65
N ALA A 252 20.82 -24.71 -2.23
CA ALA A 252 22.06 -24.51 -1.47
C ALA A 252 21.98 -23.31 -0.48
N SER A 253 20.94 -22.48 -0.58
CA SER A 253 20.64 -21.34 0.27
C SER A 253 19.33 -21.53 1.09
N GLY A 254 19.33 -22.42 2.07
CA GLY A 254 18.26 -22.53 3.08
C GLY A 254 16.86 -22.93 2.55
N LYS A 255 15.92 -23.12 3.48
CA LYS A 255 14.50 -23.35 3.16
C LYS A 255 13.83 -22.00 2.91
N LYS A 256 13.01 -21.86 1.85
CA LYS A 256 12.15 -20.67 1.66
C LYS A 256 10.79 -20.91 2.30
N TYR A 257 10.32 -19.94 3.08
CA TYR A 257 8.95 -19.87 3.57
C TYR A 257 8.30 -18.62 2.97
N GLN A 258 7.48 -18.81 1.93
CA GLN A 258 6.95 -17.71 1.13
C GLN A 258 8.05 -16.78 0.57
N HIS A 259 8.01 -15.50 0.92
CA HIS A 259 9.03 -14.50 0.54
C HIS A 259 10.17 -14.40 1.57
N PHE A 260 10.15 -15.25 2.61
CA PHE A 260 11.20 -15.33 3.61
C PHE A 260 12.21 -16.42 3.28
N ARG A 261 13.49 -16.10 3.43
CA ARG A 261 14.57 -17.09 3.51
C ARG A 261 14.75 -17.50 4.97
N VAL A 262 14.77 -18.80 5.26
CA VAL A 262 14.97 -19.30 6.63
C VAL A 262 16.42 -19.73 6.80
N LEU A 263 17.09 -19.16 7.80
CA LEU A 263 18.45 -19.52 8.17
C LEU A 263 18.48 -20.76 9.03
N ARG A 264 19.65 -21.42 9.03
CA ARG A 264 19.94 -22.45 10.01
C ARG A 264 20.29 -21.76 11.34
N PRO A 265 19.61 -22.09 12.45
CA PRO A 265 19.96 -21.48 13.73
C PRO A 265 21.37 -21.89 14.18
N SER A 266 22.08 -20.96 14.81
CA SER A 266 23.35 -21.26 15.49
C SER A 266 23.13 -22.17 16.72
N PRO A 267 24.19 -22.77 17.29
CA PRO A 267 24.05 -23.60 18.50
C PRO A 267 23.35 -22.90 19.67
N GLN A 268 23.54 -21.59 19.82
CA GLN A 268 22.92 -20.76 20.86
C GLN A 268 21.40 -20.65 20.66
N TYR A 269 20.96 -20.67 19.40
CA TYR A 269 19.55 -20.58 19.01
C TYR A 269 19.02 -21.88 18.40
N SER A 270 19.60 -23.04 18.69
CA SER A 270 19.14 -24.31 18.11
C SER A 270 17.98 -24.97 18.87
N SER A 271 17.43 -24.31 19.88
CA SER A 271 16.29 -24.83 20.65
C SER A 271 15.00 -24.83 19.81
N PRO A 272 14.02 -25.68 20.16
CA PRO A 272 12.69 -25.65 19.54
C PRO A 272 12.01 -24.27 19.67
N ASP A 273 12.32 -23.50 20.71
CA ASP A 273 11.78 -22.16 20.95
C ASP A 273 12.69 -21.03 20.47
N SER A 274 13.61 -21.36 19.56
CA SER A 274 14.44 -20.38 18.89
C SER A 274 13.62 -19.28 18.21
N PRO A 275 14.16 -18.06 18.08
CA PRO A 275 13.49 -16.97 17.38
C PRO A 275 13.04 -17.35 15.96
N ALA A 276 13.88 -18.10 15.24
CA ALA A 276 13.54 -18.61 13.91
C ALA A 276 12.35 -19.58 13.94
N SER A 277 12.34 -20.53 14.88
CA SER A 277 11.26 -21.50 15.01
C SER A 277 9.95 -20.85 15.49
N HIS A 278 10.04 -19.85 16.37
CA HIS A 278 8.90 -19.02 16.77
C HIS A 278 8.28 -18.31 15.57
N ALA A 279 9.08 -17.59 14.77
CA ALA A 279 8.61 -16.92 13.55
C ALA A 279 7.92 -17.88 12.59
N GLN A 280 8.51 -19.06 12.36
CA GLN A 280 7.92 -20.07 11.49
C GLN A 280 6.57 -20.59 12.01
N ARG A 281 6.47 -20.90 13.32
CA ARG A 281 5.22 -21.33 13.93
C ARG A 281 4.14 -20.26 13.84
N MET A 282 4.51 -19.01 14.12
CA MET A 282 3.60 -17.88 14.04
C MET A 282 3.07 -17.70 12.61
N LEU A 283 3.96 -17.67 11.61
CA LEU A 283 3.55 -17.52 10.21
C LEU A 283 2.69 -18.69 9.72
N GLN A 284 3.01 -19.91 10.16
CA GLN A 284 2.20 -21.10 9.88
C GLN A 284 0.81 -20.98 10.52
N TRP A 285 0.74 -20.59 11.79
CA TRP A 285 -0.51 -20.42 12.52
C TRP A 285 -1.40 -19.36 11.86
N ILE A 286 -0.85 -18.20 11.46
CA ILE A 286 -1.65 -17.18 10.74
C ILE A 286 -2.15 -17.74 9.41
N GLY A 287 -1.29 -18.45 8.66
CA GLY A 287 -1.67 -19.07 7.39
C GLY A 287 -2.84 -20.05 7.53
N ASP A 288 -2.85 -20.84 8.59
CA ASP A 288 -3.88 -21.86 8.83
C ASP A 288 -5.18 -21.28 9.41
N ASN A 289 -5.10 -20.22 10.24
CA ASN A 289 -6.24 -19.75 11.04
C ASN A 289 -6.85 -18.42 10.57
N GLN A 290 -6.08 -17.56 9.90
CA GLN A 290 -6.54 -16.24 9.44
C GLN A 290 -6.12 -15.92 7.99
N PRO A 291 -6.47 -16.77 7.01
CA PRO A 291 -6.11 -16.55 5.63
C PRO A 291 -6.85 -15.34 5.03
N THR A 292 -6.23 -14.17 5.07
CA THR A 292 -6.72 -13.00 4.32
C THR A 292 -6.52 -13.27 2.83
N SER A 293 -7.60 -13.23 2.06
CA SER A 293 -7.56 -13.53 0.62
C SER A 293 -6.69 -12.52 -0.13
N THR A 294 -5.71 -13.02 -0.89
CA THR A 294 -4.84 -12.19 -1.73
C THR A 294 -5.66 -11.52 -2.83
N VAL A 295 -6.65 -12.22 -3.40
CA VAL A 295 -7.52 -11.68 -4.46
C VAL A 295 -8.42 -10.57 -3.92
N LYS A 296 -9.02 -10.73 -2.73
CA LYS A 296 -9.84 -9.68 -2.12
C LYS A 296 -9.01 -8.47 -1.69
N ALA A 297 -7.80 -8.71 -1.18
CA ALA A 297 -6.85 -7.65 -0.84
C ALA A 297 -6.44 -6.86 -2.10
N ALA A 298 -6.18 -7.55 -3.22
CA ALA A 298 -5.89 -6.91 -4.49
C ALA A 298 -7.06 -6.05 -5.00
N GLU A 299 -8.30 -6.51 -4.85
CA GLU A 299 -9.49 -5.72 -5.21
C GLU A 299 -9.62 -4.43 -4.38
N LEU A 300 -9.36 -4.50 -3.07
CA LEU A 300 -9.30 -3.31 -2.22
C LEU A 300 -8.17 -2.36 -2.63
N CYS A 301 -7.01 -2.89 -3.00
CA CYS A 301 -5.89 -2.09 -3.47
C CYS A 301 -6.19 -1.44 -4.83
N TRP A 302 -6.90 -2.13 -5.72
CA TRP A 302 -7.38 -1.54 -6.96
C TRP A 302 -8.31 -0.35 -6.66
N GLN A 303 -9.29 -0.53 -5.76
CA GLN A 303 -10.18 0.58 -5.35
C GLN A 303 -9.39 1.76 -4.76
N LEU A 304 -8.35 1.52 -3.94
CA LEU A 304 -7.48 2.58 -3.41
C LEU A 304 -6.82 3.41 -4.52
N GLY A 305 -6.41 2.77 -5.62
CA GLY A 305 -5.83 3.46 -6.77
C GLY A 305 -6.82 4.41 -7.48
N HIS A 306 -8.11 4.28 -7.20
CA HIS A 306 -9.18 5.10 -7.77
C HIS A 306 -9.97 5.92 -6.74
N CYS A 307 -9.63 5.83 -5.45
CA CYS A 307 -10.30 6.56 -4.37
C CYS A 307 -9.94 8.05 -4.37
N SER A 308 -10.90 8.95 -4.14
CA SER A 308 -10.57 10.36 -3.98
C SER A 308 -9.82 10.65 -2.67
N TYR A 309 -10.18 9.95 -1.58
CA TYR A 309 -9.63 10.20 -0.24
C TYR A 309 -9.08 8.90 0.38
N PRO A 310 -7.99 8.35 -0.17
CA PRO A 310 -7.40 7.12 0.37
C PRO A 310 -6.78 7.39 1.76
N PRO A 311 -6.87 6.43 2.70
CA PRO A 311 -6.22 6.57 4.00
C PRO A 311 -4.69 6.43 3.86
N LEU A 312 -3.95 6.99 4.80
CA LEU A 312 -2.51 6.74 4.90
C LEU A 312 -2.21 5.27 5.21
N ARG A 313 -3.01 4.59 6.04
CA ARG A 313 -2.82 3.18 6.40
C ARG A 313 -4.06 2.36 6.10
N LEU A 314 -3.90 1.32 5.30
CA LEU A 314 -4.93 0.29 5.11
C LEU A 314 -4.46 -1.02 5.74
N LEU A 315 -5.07 -1.39 6.88
CA LEU A 315 -4.82 -2.67 7.54
C LEU A 315 -5.64 -3.78 6.86
N LEU A 316 -4.97 -4.81 6.36
CA LEU A 316 -5.58 -5.94 5.65
C LEU A 316 -5.51 -7.22 6.49
N GLY A 317 -6.68 -7.64 6.97
CA GLY A 317 -6.87 -8.88 7.72
C GLY A 317 -7.00 -8.67 9.24
N THR A 318 -7.76 -9.55 9.89
CA THR A 318 -8.03 -9.49 11.32
C THR A 318 -6.74 -9.46 12.14
N PHE A 319 -5.77 -10.33 11.84
CA PHE A 319 -4.47 -10.35 12.50
C PHE A 319 -3.76 -9.00 12.44
N ALA A 320 -3.78 -8.32 11.29
CA ALA A 320 -3.12 -7.03 11.15
C ALA A 320 -3.80 -5.96 12.02
N VAL A 321 -5.13 -5.94 12.02
CA VAL A 321 -5.92 -5.02 12.83
C VAL A 321 -5.69 -5.25 14.32
N GLU A 322 -5.79 -6.50 14.78
CA GLU A 322 -5.66 -6.85 16.20
C GLU A 322 -4.23 -6.64 16.70
N SER A 323 -3.22 -7.14 16.00
CA SER A 323 -1.82 -7.03 16.43
C SER A 323 -1.34 -5.58 16.53
N ILE A 324 -1.75 -4.71 15.60
CA ILE A 324 -1.38 -3.29 15.65
C ILE A 324 -2.14 -2.58 16.76
N ARG A 325 -3.44 -2.86 16.92
CA ARG A 325 -4.23 -2.29 18.02
C ARG A 325 -3.63 -2.64 19.38
N ASP A 326 -3.27 -3.90 19.58
CA ASP A 326 -2.71 -4.37 20.85
C ASP A 326 -1.32 -3.80 21.10
N ARG A 327 -0.49 -3.66 20.04
CA ARG A 327 0.79 -2.96 20.16
C ARG A 327 0.60 -1.50 20.58
N LEU A 328 -0.32 -0.77 19.96
CA LEU A 328 -0.58 0.63 20.30
C LEU A 328 -1.06 0.78 21.74
N LYS A 329 -1.95 -0.10 22.22
CA LYS A 329 -2.35 -0.12 23.63
C LYS A 329 -1.17 -0.34 24.57
N SER A 330 -0.32 -1.32 24.27
CA SER A 330 0.88 -1.58 25.06
C SER A 330 1.84 -0.39 25.08
N ILE A 331 1.98 0.35 23.98
CA ILE A 331 2.78 1.59 23.96
C ILE A 331 2.13 2.66 24.85
N ILE A 332 0.81 2.83 24.77
CA ILE A 332 0.09 3.80 25.61
C ILE A 332 0.27 3.46 27.10
N GLU A 333 0.10 2.19 27.47
CA GLU A 333 0.32 1.71 28.84
C GLU A 333 1.75 2.00 29.31
N GLU A 334 2.76 1.72 28.47
CA GLU A 334 4.15 2.04 28.77
C GLU A 334 4.38 3.55 28.94
N ILE A 335 3.79 4.40 28.10
CA ILE A 335 3.87 5.86 28.24
C ILE A 335 3.25 6.30 29.57
N GLU A 336 2.08 5.80 29.92
CA GLU A 336 1.37 6.15 31.15
C GLU A 336 2.15 5.72 32.41
N ASP A 337 2.83 4.57 32.37
CA ASP A 337 3.68 4.10 33.48
C ASP A 337 4.85 5.06 33.76
N TRP A 338 5.38 5.72 32.72
CA TRP A 338 6.58 6.57 32.81
C TRP A 338 6.31 8.08 32.67
N LYS A 339 5.04 8.50 32.52
CA LYS A 339 4.71 9.89 32.21
C LYS A 339 5.20 10.89 33.25
N GLU A 340 5.24 10.51 34.53
CA GLU A 340 5.66 11.40 35.64
C GLU A 340 7.15 11.79 35.57
N LEU A 341 7.92 11.20 34.65
CA LEU A 341 9.32 11.58 34.38
C LEU A 341 9.47 12.74 33.38
N HIS A 342 8.37 13.40 32.96
CA HIS A 342 8.45 14.60 32.14
C HIS A 342 8.81 15.84 32.96
N PHE A 343 9.58 16.76 32.37
CA PHE A 343 9.83 18.07 32.98
C PHE A 343 8.61 18.97 32.79
N PRO A 344 8.31 19.87 33.75
CA PRO A 344 7.25 20.85 33.57
C PRO A 344 7.53 21.66 32.29
N PRO A 345 6.48 22.05 31.55
CA PRO A 345 6.62 22.92 30.39
C PRO A 345 7.36 24.21 30.78
N ILE A 346 8.10 24.78 29.84
CA ILE A 346 8.87 26.01 30.07
C ILE A 346 7.87 27.13 30.40
N GLU A 347 7.96 27.68 31.62
CA GLU A 347 7.14 28.81 32.06
C GLU A 347 7.18 29.93 31.02
N GLY A 348 6.01 30.30 30.49
CA GLY A 348 5.84 31.34 29.47
C GLY A 348 5.48 30.85 28.06
N MET A 349 5.40 29.54 27.82
CA MET A 349 4.92 28.99 26.53
C MET A 349 3.42 28.63 26.55
N GLU A 350 2.76 28.65 27.71
CA GLU A 350 1.34 28.24 27.88
C GLU A 350 0.31 29.39 27.83
N ALA A 351 0.69 30.64 27.59
CA ALA A 351 -0.26 31.78 27.65
C ALA A 351 -0.81 32.23 26.28
N ALA A 352 -0.91 31.35 25.28
CA ALA A 352 -1.40 31.74 23.94
C ALA A 352 -2.63 30.95 23.43
N ASP A 353 -2.89 29.73 23.89
CA ASP A 353 -3.92 28.88 23.25
C ASP A 353 -5.19 28.62 24.09
N GLU A 354 -5.23 28.96 25.39
CA GLU A 354 -6.42 28.75 26.22
C GLU A 354 -7.21 30.04 26.55
N ASP A 355 -6.56 31.21 26.60
CA ASP A 355 -7.20 32.47 27.03
C ASP A 355 -7.98 33.22 25.93
N GLN A 356 -7.99 32.74 24.67
CA GLN A 356 -8.77 33.37 23.58
C GLN A 356 -10.13 32.72 23.32
N LYS A 357 -10.41 31.51 23.83
CA LYS A 357 -11.73 30.89 23.64
C LYS A 357 -12.77 31.32 24.68
N ASP A 358 -12.35 31.66 25.89
CA ASP A 358 -13.30 31.99 26.96
C ASP A 358 -13.72 33.47 27.00
N LYS A 359 -13.19 34.32 26.11
CA LYS A 359 -13.54 35.75 26.04
C LYS A 359 -14.50 36.14 24.92
N GLU A 360 -14.70 35.28 23.93
CA GLU A 360 -15.71 35.55 22.87
C GLU A 360 -17.11 35.07 23.28
N ASP A 361 -17.23 34.05 24.13
CA ASP A 361 -18.54 33.51 24.56
C ASP A 361 -19.19 34.28 25.74
N GLU A 362 -18.44 35.09 26.50
CA GLU A 362 -19.00 35.90 27.61
C GLU A 362 -19.45 37.32 27.19
N GLN A 363 -19.19 37.76 25.95
CA GLN A 363 -19.63 39.08 25.46
C GLN A 363 -20.92 39.07 24.64
N GLU A 364 -21.46 37.91 24.25
CA GLU A 364 -22.73 37.83 23.50
C GLU A 364 -23.96 37.50 24.34
N GLN A 365 -23.85 37.34 25.66
CA GLN A 365 -24.93 36.79 26.49
C GLN A 365 -25.54 37.73 27.54
N ASP A 366 -25.36 39.05 27.42
CA ASP A 366 -25.88 39.99 28.44
C ASP A 366 -26.62 41.23 27.90
N ASP A 367 -27.15 41.19 26.66
CA ASP A 367 -27.85 42.34 26.09
C ASP A 367 -29.17 41.99 25.40
N HIS A 368 -30.03 41.21 26.06
CA HIS A 368 -31.45 41.11 25.68
C HIS A 368 -32.34 40.87 26.91
N ASP A 369 -32.77 41.96 27.56
CA ASP A 369 -34.19 42.15 27.88
C ASP A 369 -34.49 43.58 28.34
N GLU A 370 -35.71 44.03 28.00
CA GLU A 370 -36.50 45.15 28.55
C GLU A 370 -36.66 46.52 27.80
N VAL A 371 -37.83 46.60 27.12
CA VAL A 371 -38.87 47.69 27.01
C VAL A 371 -38.73 48.84 25.95
N PRO A 372 -39.83 49.48 25.47
CA PRO A 372 -41.00 48.99 24.72
C PRO A 372 -41.25 49.73 23.36
N LEU A 373 -42.22 49.23 22.60
CA LEU A 373 -42.88 49.87 21.45
C LEU A 373 -43.43 51.29 21.73
N SER A 374 -42.94 52.31 21.01
CA SER A 374 -43.80 53.36 20.42
C SER A 374 -43.07 54.24 19.38
N ALA A 375 -43.81 54.59 18.31
CA ALA A 375 -43.65 55.72 17.38
C ALA A 375 -42.48 55.78 16.37
N ARG A 376 -42.82 55.54 15.09
CA ARG A 376 -42.22 56.10 13.85
C ARG A 376 -42.40 57.64 13.78
N PRO A 377 -41.93 58.38 12.74
CA PRO A 377 -40.77 58.24 11.83
C PRO A 377 -40.01 59.58 11.61
N GLY A 378 -38.90 59.61 10.85
CA GLY A 378 -38.46 60.88 10.25
C GLY A 378 -37.07 60.97 9.60
N ALA A 379 -37.05 60.83 8.27
CA ALA A 379 -36.39 61.74 7.32
C ALA A 379 -34.85 61.91 7.27
N ASN A 380 -34.37 61.63 6.05
CA ASN A 380 -33.52 62.48 5.18
C ASN A 380 -32.02 62.67 5.44
N GLY A 381 -31.29 62.60 4.32
CA GLY A 381 -30.08 63.38 4.04
C GLY A 381 -28.84 62.51 3.94
N ALA A 382 -28.53 61.90 2.79
CA ALA A 382 -27.88 62.52 1.64
C ALA A 382 -26.46 63.07 1.90
N HIS A 383 -25.54 62.59 1.05
CA HIS A 383 -24.37 63.25 0.48
C HIS A 383 -22.94 63.02 1.03
N ARG A 384 -22.18 62.38 0.12
CA ARG A 384 -20.92 62.83 -0.53
C ARG A 384 -19.57 62.48 0.10
N ASN A 385 -18.88 61.58 -0.62
CA ASN A 385 -17.56 61.70 -1.25
C ASN A 385 -16.47 62.57 -0.60
N ARG A 386 -15.29 61.95 -0.44
CA ARG A 386 -13.95 62.36 -0.93
C ARG A 386 -12.97 61.24 -0.53
N GLU A 387 -12.40 60.47 -1.46
CA GLU A 387 -11.16 60.75 -2.22
C GLU A 387 -10.12 61.56 -1.41
N GLU A 388 -9.02 60.88 -1.03
CA GLU A 388 -7.67 61.38 -1.27
C GLU A 388 -6.64 60.23 -1.22
N GLU A 389 -5.95 60.10 -2.34
CA GLU A 389 -4.70 59.41 -2.61
C GLU A 389 -3.56 60.12 -1.87
N VAL A 390 -2.43 59.44 -1.56
CA VAL A 390 -1.03 59.93 -1.70
C VAL A 390 -0.02 59.01 -0.99
N VAL A 391 0.78 58.37 -1.84
CA VAL A 391 2.26 58.30 -1.87
C VAL A 391 3.05 57.34 -0.96
N ALA A 392 3.94 56.66 -1.67
CA ALA A 392 4.99 55.73 -1.30
C ALA A 392 6.19 56.32 -0.54
N THR A 393 6.92 55.42 0.12
CA THR A 393 8.40 55.26 0.21
C THR A 393 8.61 54.26 1.37
N SER A 394 9.48 53.25 1.31
CA SER A 394 10.67 52.95 0.51
C SER A 394 10.97 51.46 0.63
#